data_AF-A0A5Q0UF94-F1
#
_entry.id   AF-A0A5Q0UF94-F1
#
_cell.length_a   1.000
_cell.length_b   1.000
_cell.length_c   1.000
_cell.angle_alpha   90.00
_cell.angle_beta   90.00
_cell.angle_gamma   90.00
#
_symmetry.space_group_name_H-M   'P 1'
#
loop_
_entity.id
_entity.type
_entity.pdbx_description
1 polymer ?
#
loop_
_entity_poly.entity_id
_entity_poly.type
_entity_poly.pdbx_seq_one_letter_code
_entity_poly.pdbx_strand_id
1 'polypeptide(L)'
;MTRKLLDEFDEKAKKFIDDGRFDKLKDVLREYALDQAYKYDEELRDPLRFLKTSGIDVDNIQDFTEYRVAKSVIQTEVKRQFGGKYFDKLRKKVNGK
;
A
#
# COMPACT_ATOMS: atom_id res chain seq x y z
N MET A 1 24.38 -6.39 0.72
CA MET A 1 22.91 -6.28 0.92
C MET A 1 22.58 -4.82 1.18
N THR A 2 21.97 -4.12 0.22
CA THR A 2 21.52 -2.75 0.39
C THR A 2 20.45 -2.73 1.47
N ARG A 3 20.71 -2.11 2.63
CA ARG A 3 19.63 -1.77 3.59
C ARG A 3 18.60 -0.98 2.78
N LYS A 4 17.42 -1.53 2.53
CA LYS A 4 16.29 -0.72 2.05
C LYS A 4 16.10 0.36 3.11
N LEU A 5 16.34 1.62 2.74
CA LEU A 5 15.95 2.75 3.58
C LEU A 5 14.45 2.62 3.85
N LEU A 6 14.06 2.95 5.09
CA LEU A 6 12.66 3.10 5.44
C LEU A 6 12.09 4.23 4.60
N ASP A 7 10.91 4.04 4.02
CA ASP A 7 10.17 5.15 3.44
C ASP A 7 9.36 5.88 4.52
N GLU A 8 8.73 6.99 4.16
CA GLU A 8 7.95 7.82 5.08
C GLU A 8 6.85 7.05 5.82
N PHE A 9 6.25 6.04 5.18
CA PHE A 9 5.23 5.20 5.80
C PHE A 9 5.84 4.23 6.81
N ASP A 10 7.00 3.65 6.47
CA ASP A 10 7.75 2.80 7.39
C ASP A 10 8.21 3.57 8.63
N GLU A 11 8.70 4.79 8.47
CA GLU A 11 9.09 5.67 9.58
C GLU A 11 7.91 6.03 10.47
N LYS A 12 6.77 6.41 9.87
CA LYS A 12 5.54 6.73 10.58
C LYS A 12 4.99 5.52 11.35
N ALA A 13 4.95 4.35 10.73
CA ALA A 13 4.51 3.12 11.38
C ALA A 13 5.43 2.72 12.54
N LYS A 14 6.75 2.81 12.35
CA LYS A 14 7.72 2.50 13.39
C LYS A 14 7.53 3.41 14.61
N LYS A 15 7.35 4.72 14.40
CA LYS A 15 7.07 5.66 15.49
C LYS A 15 5.80 5.27 16.26
N PHE A 16 4.72 4.92 15.57
CA PHE A 16 3.51 4.47 16.26
C PHE A 16 3.69 3.18 17.04
N ILE A 17 4.46 2.22 16.53
CA ILE A 17 4.76 0.97 17.24
C ILE A 17 5.58 1.26 18.49
N ASP A 18 6.62 2.09 18.37
CA ASP A 18 7.47 2.50 19.50
C ASP A 18 6.65 3.25 20.58
N ASP A 19 5.62 4.00 20.18
CA ASP A 19 4.67 4.69 21.05
C ASP A 19 3.52 3.78 21.58
N GLY A 20 3.48 2.50 21.20
CA GLY A 20 2.39 1.56 21.55
C GLY A 20 1.04 1.84 20.88
N ARG A 21 1.03 2.66 19.83
CA ARG A 21 -0.13 3.13 19.07
C ARG A 21 -0.47 2.24 17.87
N PHE A 22 -0.68 0.95 18.12
CA PHE A 22 -1.03 -0.03 17.07
C PHE A 22 -2.36 0.31 16.37
N ASP A 23 -3.27 1.03 17.06
CA ASP A 23 -4.52 1.55 16.51
C ASP A 23 -4.35 2.44 15.27
N LYS A 24 -3.15 3.01 15.09
CA LYS A 24 -2.80 3.92 13.99
C LYS A 24 -2.20 3.23 12.78
N LEU A 25 -1.81 1.97 12.88
CA LEU A 25 -1.21 1.25 11.74
C LEU A 25 -2.20 1.07 10.59
N LYS A 26 -3.49 0.92 10.90
CA LYS A 26 -4.55 0.91 9.88
C LYS A 26 -4.59 2.21 9.07
N ASP A 27 -4.37 3.35 9.71
CA ASP A 27 -4.42 4.66 9.04
C ASP A 27 -3.21 4.79 8.09
N VAL A 28 -2.03 4.36 8.54
CA VAL A 28 -0.81 4.33 7.71
C VAL A 28 -0.97 3.41 6.50
N LEU A 29 -1.52 2.20 6.69
CA LEU A 29 -1.74 1.26 5.58
C LEU A 29 -2.80 1.76 4.58
N ARG A 30 -3.82 2.50 5.04
CA ARG A 30 -4.79 3.14 4.15
C ARG A 30 -4.14 4.23 3.30
N GLU A 31 -3.39 5.13 3.92
CA GLU A 31 -2.65 6.18 3.23
C GLU A 31 -1.68 5.56 2.20
N TYR A 32 -0.99 4.49 2.60
CA TYR A 32 -0.09 3.77 1.71
C TYR A 32 -0.82 3.13 0.52
N ALA A 33 -1.97 2.49 0.73
CA ALA A 33 -2.74 1.90 -0.36
C ALA A 33 -3.20 2.94 -1.39
N LEU A 34 -3.61 4.13 -0.92
CA LEU A 34 -3.94 5.26 -1.79
C LEU A 34 -2.72 5.71 -2.60
N ASP A 35 -1.58 5.93 -1.96
CA ASP A 35 -0.31 6.28 -2.65
C ASP A 35 0.06 5.25 -3.72
N GLN A 36 -0.05 3.96 -3.43
CA GLN A 36 0.25 2.93 -4.42
C GLN A 36 -0.72 2.95 -5.61
N ALA A 37 -2.01 3.19 -5.39
CA ALA A 37 -2.99 3.26 -6.46
C ALA A 37 -2.77 4.48 -7.38
N TYR A 38 -2.42 5.63 -6.80
CA TYR A 38 -2.12 6.83 -7.58
C TYR A 38 -0.93 6.65 -8.52
N LYS A 39 0.04 5.78 -8.21
CA LYS A 39 1.14 5.44 -9.13
C LYS A 39 0.69 4.78 -10.43
N TYR A 40 -0.56 4.31 -10.48
CA TYR A 40 -1.18 3.72 -11.67
C TYR A 40 -2.32 4.58 -12.24
N ASP A 41 -2.41 5.87 -11.85
CA ASP A 41 -3.51 6.78 -12.19
C ASP A 41 -4.90 6.23 -11.80
N GLU A 42 -4.99 5.54 -10.67
CA GLU A 42 -6.23 4.96 -10.16
C GLU A 42 -6.49 5.46 -8.73
N GLU A 43 -7.77 5.62 -8.40
CA GLU A 43 -8.22 6.05 -7.09
C GLU A 43 -8.96 4.89 -6.39
N LEU A 44 -8.49 4.53 -5.19
CA LEU A 44 -9.19 3.56 -4.35
C LEU A 44 -10.38 4.23 -3.65
N ARG A 45 -11.58 3.99 -4.19
CA ARG A 45 -12.84 4.53 -3.60
C ARG A 45 -13.05 4.12 -2.14
N ASP A 46 -12.63 2.91 -1.77
CA ASP A 46 -12.71 2.40 -0.41
C ASP A 46 -11.42 1.65 -0.04
N PRO A 47 -10.41 2.37 0.49
CA PRO A 47 -9.14 1.77 0.87
C PRO A 47 -9.28 0.72 1.98
N LEU A 48 -10.23 0.90 2.92
CA LEU A 48 -10.44 -0.07 3.99
C LEU A 48 -10.97 -1.39 3.46
N ARG A 49 -11.98 -1.32 2.59
CA ARG A 49 -12.51 -2.51 1.94
C ARG A 49 -11.43 -3.19 1.09
N PHE A 50 -10.63 -2.41 0.35
CA PHE A 50 -9.49 -2.94 -0.41
C PHE A 50 -8.57 -3.77 0.50
N LEU A 51 -8.07 -3.19 1.61
CA LEU A 51 -7.19 -3.88 2.56
C LEU A 51 -7.80 -5.19 3.06
N LYS A 52 -9.07 -5.17 3.47
CA LYS A 52 -9.79 -6.37 3.94
C LYS A 52 -9.90 -7.42 2.84
N THR A 53 -10.27 -7.03 1.62
CA THR A 53 -10.37 -7.97 0.48
C THR A 53 -9.03 -8.52 0.02
N SER A 54 -7.93 -7.81 0.29
CA SER A 54 -6.56 -8.25 0.09
C SER A 54 -6.07 -9.21 1.19
N GLY A 55 -6.91 -9.58 2.16
CA GLY A 55 -6.57 -10.50 3.24
C GLY A 55 -5.72 -9.87 4.35
N ILE A 56 -5.68 -8.53 4.42
CA ILE A 56 -4.94 -7.82 5.47
C ILE A 56 -5.86 -7.60 6.67
N ASP A 57 -5.49 -8.20 7.80
CA ASP A 57 -6.16 -7.99 9.08
C ASP A 57 -5.58 -6.77 9.80
N VAL A 58 -6.04 -5.57 9.40
CA VAL A 58 -5.51 -4.29 9.88
C VAL A 58 -5.72 -4.05 11.37
N ASP A 59 -6.67 -4.74 12.00
CA ASP A 59 -7.00 -4.56 13.41
C ASP A 59 -6.11 -5.42 14.33
N ASN A 60 -5.38 -6.40 13.77
CA ASN A 60 -4.54 -7.35 14.49
C ASN A 60 -3.04 -7.25 14.18
N ILE A 61 -2.57 -6.11 13.65
CA ILE A 61 -1.14 -5.89 13.40
C ILE A 61 -0.46 -5.51 14.72
N GLN A 62 0.44 -6.36 15.20
CA GLN A 62 1.08 -6.26 16.52
C GLN A 62 2.56 -5.88 16.44
N ASP A 63 3.18 -5.96 15.27
CA ASP A 63 4.58 -5.58 15.11
C ASP A 63 4.91 -5.01 13.73
N PHE A 64 6.16 -4.55 13.61
CA PHE A 64 6.66 -3.92 12.40
C PHE A 64 6.82 -4.91 11.24
N THR A 65 7.05 -6.19 11.52
CA THR A 65 7.18 -7.23 10.51
C THR A 65 5.82 -7.47 9.86
N GLU A 66 4.77 -7.66 10.65
CA GLU A 66 3.39 -7.82 10.19
C GLU A 66 2.93 -6.61 9.37
N TYR A 67 3.23 -5.40 9.84
CA TYR A 67 3.00 -4.17 9.09
C TYR A 67 3.69 -4.20 7.71
N ARG A 68 4.96 -4.60 7.65
CA ARG A 68 5.71 -4.68 6.38
C ARG A 68 5.19 -5.77 5.45
N VAL A 69 4.70 -6.88 5.99
CA VAL A 69 4.03 -7.92 5.20
C VAL A 69 2.75 -7.36 4.59
N ALA A 70 1.90 -6.71 5.38
CA ALA A 70 0.69 -6.05 4.89
C ALA A 70 1.01 -5.06 3.77
N LYS A 71 2.05 -4.24 3.95
CA LYS A 71 2.53 -3.29 2.95
C LYS A 71 2.94 -3.97 1.64
N SER A 72 3.66 -5.09 1.71
CA SER A 72 4.03 -5.89 0.53
C SER A 72 2.81 -6.48 -0.18
N VAL A 73 1.80 -6.91 0.57
CA VAL A 73 0.52 -7.40 0.01
C VAL A 73 -0.18 -6.27 -0.75
N ILE A 74 -0.28 -5.07 -0.17
CA ILE A 74 -0.86 -3.89 -0.84
C ILE A 74 -0.19 -3.64 -2.19
N GLN A 75 1.14 -3.57 -2.23
CA GLN A 75 1.88 -3.33 -3.48
C GLN A 75 1.54 -4.37 -4.55
N THR A 76 1.48 -5.63 -4.13
CA THR A 76 1.21 -6.76 -5.02
C THR A 76 -0.21 -6.68 -5.58
N GLU A 77 -1.19 -6.42 -4.73
CA GLU A 77 -2.60 -6.37 -5.10
C GLU A 77 -2.94 -5.16 -5.97
N VAL A 78 -2.41 -3.97 -5.64
CA VAL A 78 -2.54 -2.77 -6.49
C VAL A 78 -1.94 -3.03 -7.87
N LYS A 79 -0.72 -3.58 -7.93
CA LYS A 79 -0.07 -3.90 -9.21
C LYS A 79 -0.87 -4.93 -10.01
N ARG A 80 -1.42 -5.95 -9.36
CA ARG A 80 -2.27 -6.97 -10.01
C ARG A 80 -3.53 -6.35 -10.60
N GLN A 81 -4.19 -5.46 -9.86
CA GLN A 81 -5.47 -4.87 -10.25
C GLN A 81 -5.34 -3.77 -11.32
N PHE A 82 -4.29 -2.94 -11.21
CA PHE A 82 -4.17 -1.73 -12.02
C PHE A 82 -2.99 -1.73 -12.98
N GLY A 83 -1.95 -2.52 -12.71
CA GLY A 83 -0.71 -2.53 -13.50
C GLY A 83 -0.95 -2.79 -14.98
N GLY A 84 -1.69 -3.85 -15.32
CA GLY A 84 -1.99 -4.18 -16.72
C GLY A 84 -2.75 -3.05 -17.44
N LYS A 85 -3.80 -2.51 -16.79
CA LYS A 85 -4.60 -1.40 -17.34
C LYS A 85 -3.76 -0.14 -17.57
N TYR A 86 -2.86 0.16 -16.64
CA TYR A 86 -1.97 1.32 -16.74
C TYR A 86 -1.00 1.20 -17.93
N PHE A 87 -0.36 0.04 -18.10
CA PHE A 87 0.50 -0.20 -19.27
C PHE A 87 -0.27 -0.13 -20.59
N ASP A 88 -1.50 -0.65 -20.63
CA ASP A 88 -2.35 -0.53 -21.81
C ASP A 88 -2.73 0.92 -22.14
N LYS A 89 -3.07 1.74 -21.13
CA LYS A 89 -3.33 3.19 -21.28
C LYS A 89 -2.09 3.90 -21.83
N LEU A 90 -0.92 3.64 -21.26
CA LEU A 90 0.35 4.21 -21.73
C LEU A 90 0.62 3.83 -23.20
N ARG A 91 0.45 2.54 -23.55
CA ARG A 91 0.66 2.06 -24.92
C ARG A 91 -0.26 2.75 -25.93
N LYS A 92 -1.53 2.97 -25.59
CA LYS A 92 -2.49 3.70 -26.44
C LYS A 92 -2.06 5.17 -26.64
N LYS A 93 -1.65 5.84 -25.56
CA LYS A 93 -1.20 7.24 -25.60
C LYS A 93 0.05 7.43 -26.46
N VAL A 94 1.01 6.48 -26.40
CA VAL A 94 2.25 6.52 -27.20
C VAL A 94 1.99 6.23 -28.68
N ASN A 95 1.06 5.31 -28.97
CA ASN A 95 0.79 4.89 -30.35
C ASN A 95 -0.28 5.73 -31.09
N GLY A 96 -0.69 6.88 -30.53
CA GLY A 96 -1.53 7.86 -31.24
C GLY A 96 -2.89 7.36 -31.71
N LYS A 97 -3.53 6.46 -30.95
CA LYS A 97 -4.95 6.12 -31.14
C LYS A 97 -5.84 6.83 -30.14
#